data_AF-A0A453PXU4-F1
#
_entry.id   AF-A0A453PXU4-F1
#
_cell.length_a   1.000
_cell.length_b   1.000
_cell.length_c   1.000
_cell.angle_alpha   90.00
_cell.angle_beta   90.00
_cell.angle_gamma   90.00
#
_symmetry.space_group_name_H-M   'P 1'
#
loop_
_entity.id
_entity.type
_entity.pdbx_description
1 polymer ?
#
loop_
_entity_poly.entity_id
_entity_poly.type
_entity_poly.pdbx_seq_one_letter_code
_entity_poly.pdbx_strand_id
1 'polypeptide(L)'
;NDSFTVRCDIVVFHGYCAADAAAFISVPPCDLRQNLGRLLETKMGADVVFDVGSETIAAHRCVLAACSPVFAAELFGPMKEGNAAGSSVRVEDMDAEVFKALLRFAYTGSLPDMRKEEEDVTCQHLLVAADRYGMERLKLICEEKLCKYIDVGRAASILMLAERHHCEGLKKACFNFLALPANLRATVA
;
A
#
# COMPACT_ATOMS: atom_id res chain seq x y z
N ASN A 1 -44.51 33.18 27.29
CA ASN A 1 -43.89 31.87 27.04
C ASN A 1 -44.66 31.17 25.95
N ASP A 2 -44.25 31.42 24.71
CA ASP A 2 -44.89 30.86 23.52
C ASP A 2 -43.83 30.14 22.69
N SER A 3 -43.60 28.87 23.01
CA SER A 3 -42.72 28.02 22.22
C SER A 3 -43.25 26.60 22.23
N PHE A 4 -43.15 25.93 21.10
CA PHE A 4 -43.38 24.50 21.00
C PHE A 4 -42.14 23.82 20.42
N THR A 5 -41.91 22.58 20.84
CA THR A 5 -40.77 21.78 20.41
C THR A 5 -41.25 20.66 19.50
N VAL A 6 -40.71 20.58 18.29
CA VAL A 6 -40.90 19.44 17.39
C VAL A 6 -39.76 18.46 17.62
N ARG A 7 -40.10 17.20 17.86
CA ARG A 7 -39.17 16.09 17.79
C ARG A 7 -39.44 15.31 16.50
N CYS A 8 -38.41 15.17 15.68
CA CYS A 8 -38.46 14.41 14.45
C CYS A 8 -37.44 13.27 14.56
N ASP A 9 -37.93 12.04 14.51
CA ASP A 9 -37.08 10.86 14.43
C ASP A 9 -36.95 10.49 12.95
N ILE A 10 -35.77 10.73 12.39
CA ILE A 10 -35.45 10.46 10.98
C ILE A 10 -34.76 9.11 10.90
N VAL A 11 -35.37 8.16 10.21
CA VAL A 11 -34.76 6.88 9.87
C VAL A 11 -34.33 6.93 8.40
N VAL A 12 -33.03 6.87 8.15
CA VAL A 12 -32.46 6.86 6.80
C VAL A 12 -32.33 5.42 6.33
N PHE A 13 -33.19 5.00 5.42
CA PHE A 13 -33.06 3.71 4.76
C PHE A 13 -32.01 3.80 3.64
N HIS A 14 -30.87 3.15 3.83
CA HIS A 14 -29.91 2.91 2.76
C HIS A 14 -30.32 1.66 1.99
N GLY A 15 -31.11 1.85 0.93
CA GLY A 15 -31.47 0.77 0.02
C GLY A 15 -32.92 0.85 -0.43
N TYR A 16 -33.17 1.57 -1.53
CA TYR A 16 -34.39 1.37 -2.30
C TYR A 16 -34.13 0.20 -3.25
N CYS A 17 -34.29 -1.04 -2.78
CA CYS A 17 -34.45 -2.15 -3.71
C CYS A 17 -35.89 -2.06 -4.23
N ALA A 18 -36.06 -1.52 -5.43
CA ALA A 18 -37.19 -1.91 -6.24
C ALA A 18 -37.21 -3.45 -6.22
N ALA A 19 -38.34 -4.05 -5.88
CA ALA A 19 -38.50 -5.49 -5.94
C ALA A 19 -38.38 -5.92 -7.42
N ASP A 20 -37.14 -6.11 -7.87
CA ASP A 20 -36.83 -6.58 -9.21
C ASP A 20 -37.30 -8.03 -9.30
N ALA A 21 -38.02 -8.33 -10.38
CA ALA A 21 -38.54 -9.64 -10.72
C ALA A 21 -37.46 -10.69 -11.07
N ALA A 22 -36.25 -10.58 -10.50
CA ALA A 22 -35.07 -11.38 -10.82
C ALA A 22 -34.49 -12.16 -9.62
N ALA A 23 -35.31 -12.44 -8.60
CA ALA A 23 -34.89 -13.14 -7.36
C ALA A 23 -34.42 -14.61 -7.53
N PHE A 24 -34.18 -15.10 -8.75
CA PHE A 24 -33.72 -16.46 -9.04
C PHE A 24 -32.30 -16.55 -9.60
N ILE A 25 -31.65 -15.43 -9.95
CA ILE A 25 -30.29 -15.44 -10.50
C ILE A 25 -29.36 -14.80 -9.47
N SER A 26 -28.53 -15.62 -8.83
CA SER A 26 -27.46 -15.15 -7.94
C SER A 26 -26.20 -14.85 -8.74
N VAL A 27 -25.79 -13.58 -8.79
CA VAL A 27 -24.54 -13.17 -9.42
C VAL A 27 -23.41 -13.32 -8.39
N PRO A 28 -22.36 -14.13 -8.66
CA PRO A 28 -21.24 -14.25 -7.73
C PRO A 28 -20.45 -12.92 -7.65
N PRO A 29 -19.78 -12.65 -6.51
CA PRO A 29 -18.91 -11.48 -6.38
C PRO A 29 -17.81 -11.46 -7.45
N CYS A 30 -17.35 -10.26 -7.83
CA CYS A 30 -16.22 -10.10 -8.73
C CYS A 30 -14.95 -10.75 -8.14
N ASP A 31 -14.29 -11.61 -8.93
CA ASP A 31 -13.12 -12.39 -8.55
C ASP A 31 -11.83 -11.91 -9.24
N LEU A 32 -11.87 -10.76 -9.94
CA LEU A 32 -10.74 -10.23 -10.71
C LEU A 32 -9.47 -10.08 -9.85
N ARG A 33 -9.62 -9.61 -8.60
CA ARG A 33 -8.52 -9.45 -7.66
C ARG A 33 -7.82 -10.78 -7.38
N GLN A 34 -8.60 -11.83 -7.14
CA GLN A 34 -8.11 -13.18 -6.88
C GLN A 34 -7.47 -13.77 -8.13
N ASN A 35 -8.06 -13.55 -9.30
CA ASN A 35 -7.52 -14.01 -10.57
C ASN A 35 -6.17 -13.34 -10.90
N LEU A 36 -6.03 -12.03 -10.67
CA LEU A 36 -4.75 -11.32 -10.79
C LEU A 36 -3.73 -11.83 -9.76
N GLY A 37 -4.13 -12.02 -8.50
CA GLY A 37 -3.26 -12.61 -7.48
C GLY A 37 -2.71 -13.98 -7.90
N ARG A 38 -3.57 -14.84 -8.47
CA ARG A 38 -3.17 -16.15 -9.00
C ARG A 38 -2.18 -16.06 -10.16
N LEU A 39 -2.25 -15.04 -11.01
CA LEU A 39 -1.24 -14.84 -12.06
C LEU A 39 0.15 -14.64 -11.46
N LEU A 40 0.27 -13.83 -10.40
CA LEU A 40 1.54 -13.63 -9.70
C LEU A 40 2.06 -14.93 -9.08
N GLU A 41 1.18 -15.72 -8.44
CA GLU A 41 1.55 -16.97 -7.78
C GLU A 41 1.96 -18.08 -8.76
N THR A 42 1.16 -18.28 -9.82
CA THR A 42 1.40 -19.32 -10.82
C THR A 42 2.47 -18.94 -11.83
N LYS A 43 2.82 -17.65 -11.92
CA LYS A 43 3.76 -17.09 -12.90
C LYS A 43 3.33 -17.33 -14.35
N MET A 44 2.04 -17.64 -14.57
CA MET A 44 1.50 -17.96 -15.88
C MET A 44 1.52 -16.72 -16.78
N GLY A 45 2.35 -16.75 -17.82
CA GLY A 45 2.50 -15.62 -18.75
C GLY A 45 3.44 -14.52 -18.26
N ALA A 46 4.24 -14.78 -17.23
CA ALA A 46 5.25 -13.84 -16.75
C ALA A 46 6.28 -13.55 -17.87
N ASP A 47 6.55 -12.27 -18.08
CA ASP A 47 7.38 -11.75 -19.17
C ASP A 47 8.55 -10.88 -18.66
N VAL A 48 8.76 -10.85 -17.34
CA VAL A 48 9.91 -10.24 -16.67
C VAL A 48 10.29 -11.04 -15.42
N VAL A 49 11.59 -11.04 -15.11
CA VAL A 49 12.16 -11.57 -13.88
C VAL A 49 12.95 -10.45 -13.20
N PHE A 50 12.75 -10.30 -11.89
CA PHE A 50 13.49 -9.37 -11.06
C PHE A 50 14.49 -10.11 -10.17
N ASP A 51 15.72 -9.63 -10.10
CA ASP A 51 16.73 -10.10 -9.16
C ASP A 51 16.70 -9.18 -7.94
N VAL A 52 16.31 -9.71 -6.78
CA VAL A 52 16.15 -8.96 -5.53
C VAL A 52 16.95 -9.66 -4.45
N GLY A 53 18.12 -9.12 -4.13
CA GLY A 53 19.09 -9.80 -3.26
C GLY A 53 19.50 -11.16 -3.83
N SER A 54 19.21 -12.24 -3.10
CA SER A 54 19.47 -13.62 -3.52
C SER A 54 18.29 -14.31 -4.21
N GLU A 55 17.16 -13.61 -4.41
CA GLU A 55 15.94 -14.19 -4.96
C GLU A 55 15.65 -13.68 -6.37
N THR A 56 15.05 -14.55 -7.18
CA THR A 56 14.55 -14.21 -8.53
C THR A 56 13.03 -14.29 -8.54
N ILE A 57 12.36 -13.19 -8.88
CA ILE A 57 10.90 -13.06 -8.79
C ILE A 57 10.33 -12.74 -10.17
N ALA A 58 9.52 -13.67 -10.71
CA ALA A 58 8.85 -13.49 -12.00
C ALA A 58 7.56 -12.66 -11.85
N ALA A 59 7.29 -11.77 -12.80
CA ALA A 59 6.11 -10.90 -12.81
C ALA A 59 5.68 -10.54 -14.23
N HIS A 60 4.70 -9.63 -14.36
CA HIS A 60 4.09 -9.24 -15.63
C HIS A 60 4.25 -7.75 -15.85
N ARG A 61 4.94 -7.39 -16.93
CA ARG A 61 5.34 -6.01 -17.22
C ARG A 61 4.14 -5.08 -17.34
N CYS A 62 3.09 -5.53 -18.04
CA CYS A 62 1.87 -4.74 -18.25
C CYS A 62 1.14 -4.42 -16.94
N VAL A 63 1.06 -5.38 -16.01
CA VAL A 63 0.42 -5.18 -14.70
C VAL A 63 1.22 -4.16 -13.89
N LEU A 64 2.54 -4.33 -13.82
CA LEU A 64 3.41 -3.42 -13.06
C LEU A 64 3.41 -2.00 -13.63
N ALA A 65 3.49 -1.86 -14.96
CA ALA A 65 3.42 -0.56 -15.61
C ALA A 65 2.06 0.14 -15.41
N ALA A 66 0.96 -0.60 -15.33
CA ALA A 66 -0.34 -0.03 -15.03
C ALA A 66 -0.44 0.48 -13.58
N CYS A 67 0.30 -0.12 -12.65
CA CYS A 67 0.25 0.22 -11.23
C CYS A 67 1.30 1.24 -10.79
N SER A 68 2.36 1.45 -11.57
CA SER A 68 3.49 2.29 -11.20
C SER A 68 4.05 3.02 -12.42
N PRO A 69 4.14 4.36 -12.38
CA PRO A 69 4.76 5.14 -13.46
C PRO A 69 6.26 4.83 -13.59
N VAL A 70 6.92 4.45 -12.48
CA VAL A 70 8.34 4.08 -12.47
C VAL A 70 8.55 2.76 -13.17
N PHE A 71 7.74 1.72 -12.87
CA PHE A 71 7.78 0.47 -13.64
C PHE A 71 7.40 0.69 -15.09
N ALA A 72 6.46 1.58 -15.41
CA ALA A 72 6.13 1.89 -16.80
C ALA A 72 7.35 2.44 -17.56
N ALA A 73 8.05 3.41 -16.97
CA ALA A 73 9.25 3.99 -17.55
C ALA A 73 10.41 2.99 -17.63
N GLU A 74 10.67 2.22 -16.57
CA GLU A 74 11.78 1.26 -16.50
C GLU A 74 11.56 0.07 -17.45
N LEU A 75 10.33 -0.43 -17.54
CA LEU A 75 10.03 -1.59 -18.34
C LEU A 75 9.77 -1.22 -19.80
N PHE A 76 9.03 -0.16 -20.11
CA PHE A 76 8.63 0.18 -21.48
C PHE A 76 9.25 1.47 -22.04
N GLY A 77 10.08 2.17 -21.27
CA GLY A 77 10.74 3.39 -21.72
C GLY A 77 11.84 3.16 -22.77
N PRO A 78 12.31 4.24 -23.42
CA PRO A 78 13.29 4.18 -24.51
C PRO A 78 14.67 3.67 -24.08
N MET A 79 14.97 3.65 -22.78
CA MET A 79 16.25 3.20 -22.22
C MET A 79 16.43 1.67 -22.24
N LYS A 80 15.43 0.95 -22.76
CA LYS A 80 15.38 -0.52 -22.79
C LYS A 80 16.18 -1.16 -23.93
N GLU A 81 16.78 -0.37 -24.82
CA GLU A 81 17.53 -0.85 -26.00
C GLU A 81 18.74 -1.76 -25.66
N GLY A 82 19.13 -1.88 -24.39
CA GLY A 82 20.19 -2.79 -23.93
C GLY A 82 19.73 -4.11 -23.27
N ASN A 83 18.45 -4.26 -22.91
CA ASN A 83 17.97 -5.46 -22.22
C ASN A 83 17.45 -6.48 -23.23
N ALA A 84 18.40 -7.30 -23.73
CA ALA A 84 18.10 -8.47 -24.54
C ALA A 84 16.99 -9.32 -23.89
N ALA A 85 16.13 -9.91 -24.73
CA ALA A 85 15.10 -10.83 -24.28
C ALA A 85 15.72 -11.93 -23.41
N GLY A 86 15.51 -11.86 -22.08
CA GLY A 86 16.10 -12.78 -21.11
C GLY A 86 16.92 -12.14 -19.98
N SER A 87 17.24 -10.84 -20.03
CA SER A 87 17.92 -10.18 -18.90
C SER A 87 16.95 -9.87 -17.76
N SER A 88 17.27 -10.31 -16.55
CA SER A 88 16.59 -9.94 -15.31
C SER A 88 16.76 -8.45 -14.99
N VAL A 89 15.79 -7.87 -14.28
CA VAL A 89 15.83 -6.49 -13.78
C VAL A 89 16.33 -6.52 -12.34
N ARG A 90 17.45 -5.86 -12.05
CA ARG A 90 18.00 -5.86 -10.69
C ARG A 90 17.29 -4.82 -9.82
N VAL A 91 16.84 -5.24 -8.65
CA VAL A 91 16.31 -4.37 -7.61
C VAL A 91 17.33 -4.29 -6.47
N GLU A 92 18.06 -3.18 -6.44
CA GLU A 92 19.05 -2.90 -5.39
C GLU A 92 18.38 -2.29 -4.15
N ASP A 93 19.00 -2.44 -2.98
CA ASP A 93 18.58 -1.86 -1.70
C ASP A 93 17.12 -2.14 -1.29
N MET A 94 16.65 -3.36 -1.56
CA MET A 94 15.32 -3.81 -1.15
C MET A 94 15.32 -5.29 -0.77
N ASP A 95 14.71 -5.60 0.37
CA ASP A 95 14.49 -6.99 0.77
C ASP A 95 13.47 -7.67 -0.14
N ALA A 96 13.71 -8.93 -0.45
CA ALA A 96 12.82 -9.72 -1.31
C ALA A 96 11.38 -9.80 -0.76
N GLU A 97 11.20 -9.87 0.56
CA GLU A 97 9.86 -9.89 1.18
C GLU A 97 9.11 -8.56 1.00
N VAL A 98 9.82 -7.43 1.07
CA VAL A 98 9.24 -6.09 0.82
C VAL A 98 8.84 -5.98 -0.64
N PHE A 99 9.69 -6.45 -1.56
CA PHE A 99 9.36 -6.47 -2.98
C PHE A 99 8.17 -7.38 -3.30
N LYS A 100 8.09 -8.58 -2.69
CA LYS A 100 6.93 -9.48 -2.80
C LYS A 100 5.65 -8.83 -2.28
N ALA A 101 5.72 -8.09 -1.17
CA ALA A 101 4.58 -7.33 -0.66
C ALA A 101 4.13 -6.22 -1.62
N LEU A 102 5.09 -5.50 -2.21
CA LEU A 102 4.83 -4.48 -3.23
C LEU A 102 4.17 -5.08 -4.48
N LEU A 103 4.69 -6.21 -4.99
CA LEU A 103 4.06 -6.93 -6.11
C LEU A 103 2.66 -7.39 -5.73
N ARG A 104 2.46 -8.04 -4.57
CA ARG A 104 1.11 -8.43 -4.12
C ARG A 104 0.15 -7.25 -4.12
N PHE A 105 0.59 -6.08 -3.68
CA PHE A 105 -0.23 -4.88 -3.73
C PHE A 105 -0.53 -4.44 -5.17
N ALA A 106 0.43 -4.50 -6.09
CA ALA A 106 0.19 -4.19 -7.50
C ALA A 106 -0.90 -5.09 -8.12
N TYR A 107 -0.87 -6.39 -7.85
CA TYR A 107 -1.85 -7.34 -8.40
C TYR A 107 -3.20 -7.31 -7.70
N THR A 108 -3.21 -7.09 -6.38
CA THR A 108 -4.40 -7.32 -5.56
C THR A 108 -4.93 -6.06 -4.91
N GLY A 109 -4.21 -4.93 -4.92
CA GLY A 109 -4.59 -3.70 -4.22
C GLY A 109 -4.65 -3.81 -2.70
N SER A 110 -4.13 -4.90 -2.12
CA SER A 110 -4.14 -5.21 -0.69
C SER A 110 -2.76 -5.65 -0.23
N LEU A 111 -2.45 -5.38 1.05
CA LEU A 111 -1.23 -5.89 1.69
C LEU A 111 -1.44 -7.31 2.18
N PRO A 112 -0.38 -8.15 2.18
CA PRO A 112 -0.43 -9.43 2.87
C PRO A 112 -0.62 -9.22 4.37
N ASP A 113 -1.16 -10.22 5.06
CA ASP A 113 -1.18 -10.24 6.51
C ASP A 113 0.28 -10.28 7.03
N MET A 114 0.65 -9.23 7.76
CA MET A 114 1.97 -9.12 8.38
C MET A 114 1.88 -9.57 9.83
N ARG A 115 2.94 -10.22 10.34
CA ARG A 115 3.05 -10.50 11.77
C ARG A 115 3.10 -9.19 12.54
N LYS A 116 2.33 -9.06 13.61
CA LYS A 116 2.19 -7.80 14.36
C LYS A 116 3.53 -7.29 14.89
N GLU A 117 4.43 -8.21 15.22
CA GLU A 117 5.75 -7.93 15.79
C GLU A 117 6.72 -7.29 14.79
N GLU A 118 6.48 -7.47 13.49
CA GLU A 118 7.33 -6.97 12.40
C GLU A 118 6.59 -5.98 11.48
N GLU A 119 5.32 -5.70 11.78
CA GLU A 119 4.45 -4.87 10.96
C GLU A 119 4.95 -3.43 10.87
N ASP A 120 5.55 -2.88 11.94
CA ASP A 120 6.13 -1.53 11.92
C ASP A 120 7.33 -1.46 10.98
N VAL A 121 8.33 -2.33 11.14
CA VAL A 121 9.55 -2.37 10.31
C VAL A 121 9.19 -2.64 8.84
N THR A 122 8.31 -3.61 8.59
CA THR A 122 7.86 -3.95 7.24
C THR A 122 7.11 -2.77 6.60
N CYS A 123 6.26 -2.07 7.35
CA CYS A 123 5.57 -0.89 6.83
C CYS A 123 6.53 0.27 6.53
N GLN A 124 7.60 0.45 7.31
CA GLN A 124 8.63 1.46 7.02
C GLN A 124 9.33 1.14 5.69
N HIS A 125 9.82 -0.08 5.50
CA HIS A 125 10.49 -0.48 4.26
C HIS A 125 9.53 -0.44 3.06
N LEU A 126 8.28 -0.84 3.25
CA LEU A 126 7.28 -0.80 2.19
C LEU A 126 6.87 0.63 1.83
N LEU A 127 6.87 1.56 2.78
CA LEU A 127 6.69 2.99 2.51
C LEU A 127 7.79 3.53 1.60
N VAL A 128 9.06 3.20 1.91
CA VAL A 128 10.22 3.58 1.06
C VAL A 128 10.07 2.99 -0.34
N ALA A 129 9.68 1.72 -0.43
CA ALA A 129 9.46 1.05 -1.71
C ALA A 129 8.31 1.68 -2.51
N ALA A 130 7.20 1.99 -1.85
CA ALA A 130 6.03 2.62 -2.47
C ALA A 130 6.38 4.01 -3.02
N ASP A 131 7.13 4.81 -2.27
CA ASP A 131 7.64 6.10 -2.70
C ASP A 131 8.56 5.96 -3.91
N ARG A 132 9.54 5.04 -3.85
CA ARG A 132 10.48 4.74 -4.96
C ARG A 132 9.76 4.38 -6.25
N TYR A 133 8.69 3.59 -6.19
CA TYR A 133 7.93 3.16 -7.37
C TYR A 133 6.71 4.04 -7.67
N GLY A 134 6.52 5.17 -6.98
CA GLY A 134 5.41 6.09 -7.22
C GLY A 134 4.02 5.48 -6.99
N MET A 135 3.89 4.58 -6.01
CA MET A 135 2.64 3.89 -5.66
C MET A 135 1.94 4.60 -4.50
N GLU A 136 1.33 5.76 -4.79
CA GLU A 136 0.82 6.69 -3.77
C GLU A 136 -0.19 6.06 -2.78
N ARG A 137 -1.14 5.27 -3.28
CA ARG A 137 -2.13 4.61 -2.42
C ARG A 137 -1.47 3.65 -1.42
N LEU A 138 -0.42 2.95 -1.84
CA LEU A 138 0.34 2.05 -0.95
C LEU A 138 1.07 2.85 0.13
N LYS A 139 1.72 3.94 -0.28
CA LYS A 139 2.42 4.86 0.62
C LYS A 139 1.50 5.38 1.73
N LEU A 140 0.31 5.85 1.37
CA LEU A 140 -0.70 6.33 2.34
C LEU A 140 -1.19 5.23 3.31
N ILE A 141 -1.34 3.98 2.84
CA ILE A 141 -1.69 2.84 3.69
C ILE A 141 -0.57 2.56 4.70
N CYS A 142 0.70 2.64 4.27
CA CYS A 142 1.83 2.50 5.17
C CYS A 142 1.89 3.65 6.19
N GLU A 143 1.62 4.90 5.79
CA GLU A 143 1.50 6.03 6.71
C GLU A 143 0.43 5.79 7.79
N GLU A 144 -0.78 5.38 7.38
CA GLU A 144 -1.87 5.09 8.32
C GLU A 144 -1.49 3.99 9.32
N LYS A 145 -0.83 2.93 8.87
CA LYS A 145 -0.34 1.86 9.74
C LYS A 145 0.73 2.38 10.71
N LEU A 146 1.71 3.13 10.22
CA LEU A 146 2.81 3.65 11.05
C LEU A 146 2.35 4.63 12.13
N CYS A 147 1.26 5.37 11.90
CA CYS A 147 0.64 6.21 12.93
C CYS A 147 0.29 5.44 14.21
N LYS A 148 -0.01 4.13 14.12
CA LYS A 148 -0.35 3.28 15.28
C LYS A 148 0.87 2.87 16.10
N TYR A 149 2.09 3.06 15.57
CA TYR A 149 3.35 2.66 16.19
C TYR A 149 4.18 3.85 16.69
N ILE A 150 3.60 5.05 16.70
CA ILE A 150 4.26 6.23 17.26
C ILE A 150 4.29 6.10 18.78
N ASP A 151 5.49 5.93 19.31
CA ASP A 151 5.79 5.94 20.74
C ASP A 151 7.09 6.70 21.01
N VAL A 152 7.47 6.81 22.27
CA VAL A 152 8.67 7.56 22.69
C VAL A 152 9.95 7.07 22.00
N GLY A 153 10.11 5.76 21.84
CA GLY A 153 11.32 5.15 21.27
C GLY A 153 11.36 5.20 19.74
N ARG A 154 10.20 5.30 19.08
CA ARG A 154 10.07 5.28 17.62
C ARG A 154 9.74 6.64 16.99
N ALA A 155 9.25 7.61 17.77
CA ALA A 155 8.76 8.88 17.22
C ALA A 155 9.82 9.61 16.38
N ALA A 156 11.09 9.62 16.81
CA ALA A 156 12.18 10.26 16.08
C ALA A 156 12.49 9.56 14.73
N SER A 157 12.55 8.23 14.72
CA SER A 157 12.83 7.46 13.50
C SER A 157 11.69 7.54 12.50
N ILE A 158 10.45 7.44 12.96
CA ILE A 158 9.25 7.58 12.12
C ILE A 158 9.14 9.01 11.57
N LEU A 159 9.43 10.04 12.37
CA LEU A 159 9.43 11.43 11.90
C LEU A 159 10.49 11.65 10.81
N MET A 160 11.72 11.15 11.02
CA MET A 160 12.78 11.24 10.02
C MET A 160 12.40 10.54 8.72
N LEU A 161 11.78 9.36 8.80
CA LEU A 161 11.25 8.65 7.63
C LEU A 161 10.18 9.48 6.92
N ALA A 162 9.24 10.04 7.68
CA ALA A 162 8.16 10.84 7.13
C ALA A 162 8.67 12.09 6.41
N GLU A 163 9.69 12.76 6.94
CA GLU A 163 10.31 13.92 6.29
C GLU A 163 11.06 13.52 5.02
N ARG A 164 11.84 12.43 5.05
CA ARG A 164 12.62 11.95 3.92
C ARG A 164 11.75 11.59 2.72
N HIS A 165 10.56 11.03 2.98
CA HIS A 165 9.65 10.55 1.95
C HIS A 165 8.42 11.46 1.77
N HIS A 166 8.45 12.69 2.29
CA HIS A 166 7.36 13.67 2.11
C HIS A 166 5.96 13.15 2.52
N CYS A 167 5.91 12.40 3.62
CA CYS A 167 4.68 11.85 4.21
C CYS A 167 4.05 12.85 5.19
N GLU A 168 3.28 13.80 4.67
CA GLU A 168 2.71 14.90 5.49
C GLU A 168 1.74 14.40 6.57
N GLY A 169 0.97 13.35 6.29
CA GLY A 169 0.03 12.76 7.25
C GLY A 169 0.76 12.16 8.45
N LEU A 170 1.76 11.32 8.17
CA LEU A 170 2.60 10.70 9.20
C LEU A 170 3.42 11.74 9.98
N LYS A 171 3.99 12.73 9.28
CA LYS A 171 4.73 13.85 9.89
C LYS A 171 3.87 14.62 10.89
N LYS A 172 2.63 14.95 10.50
CA LYS A 172 1.67 15.63 11.39
C LYS A 172 1.33 14.78 12.61
N ALA A 173 1.17 13.46 12.45
CA ALA A 173 0.93 12.56 13.57
C ALA A 173 2.10 12.53 14.56
N CYS A 174 3.35 12.49 14.07
CA CYS A 174 4.54 12.59 14.90
C CYS A 174 4.61 13.91 15.67
N PHE A 175 4.35 15.05 15.03
CA PHE A 175 4.35 16.34 15.74
C PHE A 175 3.25 16.43 16.79
N ASN A 176 2.05 15.92 16.51
CA ASN A 176 0.98 15.87 17.50
C ASN A 176 1.38 15.05 18.73
N PHE A 177 2.09 13.93 18.53
CA PHE A 177 2.61 13.10 19.63
C PHE A 177 3.69 13.82 20.44
N LEU A 178 4.63 14.48 19.76
CA LEU A 178 5.75 15.21 20.37
C LEU A 178 5.34 16.56 20.99
N ALA A 179 4.17 17.11 20.65
CA ALA A 179 3.66 18.34 21.24
C ALA A 179 3.42 18.22 22.76
N LEU A 180 3.28 17.00 23.28
CA LEU A 180 3.20 16.75 24.71
C LEU A 180 4.61 16.84 25.36
N PRO A 181 4.84 17.74 26.33
CA PRO A 181 6.18 17.95 26.91
C PRO A 181 6.80 16.70 27.53
N ALA A 182 5.98 15.78 28.04
CA ALA A 182 6.44 14.50 28.58
C ALA A 182 7.04 13.60 27.50
N ASN A 183 6.38 13.50 26.34
CA ASN A 183 6.84 12.69 25.22
C ASN A 183 8.10 13.29 24.59
N LEU A 184 8.13 14.61 24.39
CA LEU A 184 9.30 15.29 23.84
C LEU A 184 10.55 15.05 24.71
N ARG A 185 10.43 15.23 26.03
CA ARG A 185 11.55 14.99 26.95
C ARG A 185 12.01 13.55 26.92
N ALA A 186 11.09 12.60 26.85
CA ALA A 186 11.43 11.18 26.86
C ALA A 186 12.05 10.72 25.53
N THR A 187 11.71 11.34 24.39
CA THR A 187 12.28 11.01 23.07
C THR A 187 13.65 11.64 22.84
N VAL A 188 13.95 12.76 23.50
CA VAL A 188 15.24 13.48 23.38
C VAL A 188 16.27 13.04 24.43
N ALA A 189 15.83 12.30 25.46
CA ALA A 189 16.69 11.74 26.51
C ALA A 189 17.41 10.48 26.04
#